data_AF-A0A544VWH1-F1
#
_entry.id   AF-A0A544VWH1-F1
#
_cell.length_a   1.000
_cell.length_b   1.000
_cell.length_c   1.000
_cell.angle_alpha   90.00
_cell.angle_beta   90.00
_cell.angle_gamma   90.00
#
_symmetry.space_group_name_H-M   'P 1'
#
loop_
_entity.id
_entity.type
_entity.pdbx_description
1 polymer ?
#
loop_
_entity_poly.entity_id
_entity_poly.type
_entity_poly.pdbx_seq_one_letter_code
_entity_poly.pdbx_strand_id
1 'polypeptide(L)'
;MSEIFEIIETDYLVIGAGATALAFVDTMLDETDASFVIVDRYDQPGGHWRKAYDFVRLHQPADFYGVNSRSLGSSDVETHGLNAGMLGLSSRDEVRAYFEAVVRERFIPSGRVQYLPKTDYDWTSHIARGIVSGKTTQFVVRRKIVDTTYMNVTVPSMRPPHYQVDPGVRVVAPNALSSLAGDDEHYVVVGGRQDRDRLHSVAVGARSRPRPDHVGSAQRFLAVQPRVGPARSTLRRGRRSLRQRLRRRLDAG
;
A
#
# COMPACT_ATOMS: atom_id res chain seq x y z
N MET A 1 28.73 16.59 -28.31
CA MET A 1 27.86 15.48 -28.75
C MET A 1 26.46 15.81 -28.32
N SER A 2 25.51 15.95 -29.24
CA SER A 2 24.10 16.13 -28.89
C SER A 2 23.59 14.83 -28.24
N GLU A 3 23.03 14.89 -27.03
CA GLU A 3 22.31 13.77 -26.46
C GLU A 3 21.16 13.39 -27.44
N ILE A 4 21.09 12.11 -27.83
CA ILE A 4 20.02 11.60 -28.66
C ILE A 4 18.89 11.19 -27.73
N PHE A 5 17.76 11.87 -27.86
CA PHE A 5 16.54 11.54 -27.11
C PHE A 5 15.61 10.71 -27.98
N GLU A 6 15.01 9.68 -27.40
CA GLU A 6 13.74 9.18 -27.93
C GLU A 6 12.65 10.20 -27.60
N ILE A 7 11.79 10.51 -28.56
CA ILE A 7 10.64 11.39 -28.34
C ILE A 7 9.37 10.54 -28.37
N ILE A 8 8.54 10.65 -27.33
CA ILE A 8 7.25 9.99 -27.23
C ILE A 8 6.15 11.04 -27.08
N GLU A 9 5.13 10.96 -27.93
CA GLU A 9 3.96 11.84 -27.83
C GLU A 9 2.82 11.17 -27.07
N THR A 10 2.17 11.90 -26.17
CA THR A 10 1.06 11.36 -25.37
C THR A 10 0.10 12.45 -24.93
N ASP A 11 -1.15 12.11 -24.63
CA ASP A 11 -2.07 13.06 -24.00
C ASP A 11 -1.73 13.25 -22.53
N TYR A 12 -1.48 12.14 -21.83
CA TYR A 12 -1.15 12.15 -20.40
C TYR A 12 0.15 11.41 -20.10
N LEU A 13 1.10 12.12 -19.51
CA LEU A 13 2.29 11.51 -18.92
C LEU A 13 2.03 11.27 -17.43
N VAL A 14 1.99 10.02 -17.00
CA VAL A 14 1.70 9.61 -15.62
C VAL A 14 3.00 9.18 -14.96
N ILE A 15 3.39 9.84 -13.87
CA ILE A 15 4.61 9.51 -13.12
C ILE A 15 4.23 8.66 -11.90
N GLY A 16 4.76 7.44 -11.86
CA GLY A 16 4.44 6.36 -10.92
C GLY A 16 3.38 5.39 -11.46
N ALA A 17 3.51 4.09 -11.15
CA ALA A 17 2.52 3.05 -11.44
C ALA A 17 1.96 2.42 -10.15
N GLY A 18 1.63 3.26 -9.17
CA GLY A 18 0.93 2.86 -7.95
C GLY A 18 -0.59 2.83 -8.13
N ALA A 19 -1.32 2.43 -7.07
CA ALA A 19 -2.78 2.28 -7.10
C ALA A 19 -3.51 3.52 -7.65
N THR A 20 -3.13 4.73 -7.22
CA THR A 20 -3.73 5.99 -7.70
C THR A 20 -3.53 6.19 -9.21
N ALA A 21 -2.32 5.94 -9.73
CA ALA A 21 -2.03 6.05 -11.16
C ALA A 21 -2.87 5.07 -11.97
N LEU A 22 -2.92 3.81 -11.52
CA LEU A 22 -3.61 2.76 -12.24
C LEU A 22 -5.12 2.97 -12.19
N ALA A 23 -5.70 3.40 -11.07
CA ALA A 23 -7.13 3.74 -11.00
C ALA A 23 -7.49 4.93 -11.90
N PHE A 24 -6.61 5.94 -11.97
CA PHE A 24 -6.78 7.08 -12.87
C PHE A 24 -6.78 6.64 -14.33
N VAL A 25 -5.74 5.90 -14.77
CA VAL A 25 -5.63 5.44 -16.16
C VAL A 25 -6.77 4.49 -16.51
N ASP A 26 -7.14 3.58 -15.61
CA ASP A 26 -8.25 2.64 -15.83
C ASP A 26 -9.57 3.35 -16.13
N THR A 27 -9.92 4.33 -15.30
CA THR A 27 -11.13 5.14 -15.49
C THR A 27 -11.05 5.92 -16.80
N MET A 28 -9.90 6.54 -17.08
CA MET A 28 -9.75 7.35 -18.29
C MET A 28 -9.76 6.54 -19.59
N LEU A 29 -9.43 5.24 -19.54
CA LEU A 29 -9.57 4.35 -20.68
C LEU A 29 -11.04 4.10 -21.05
N ASP A 30 -11.96 4.11 -20.08
CA ASP A 30 -13.39 3.97 -20.35
C ASP A 30 -14.05 5.31 -20.73
N GLU A 31 -13.60 6.40 -20.13
CA GLU A 31 -14.26 7.71 -20.26
C GLU A 31 -13.71 8.58 -21.40
N THR A 32 -12.59 8.19 -22.03
CA THR A 32 -11.94 8.99 -23.09
C THR A 32 -11.23 8.10 -24.11
N ASP A 33 -10.83 8.69 -25.26
CA ASP A 33 -9.94 8.07 -26.26
C ASP A 33 -8.46 8.49 -26.10
N ALA A 34 -8.08 9.08 -24.97
CA ALA A 34 -6.74 9.62 -24.76
C ALA A 34 -5.65 8.54 -24.76
N SER A 35 -4.41 8.92 -25.10
CA SER A 35 -3.23 8.07 -24.91
C SER A 35 -2.45 8.42 -23.64
N PHE A 36 -1.77 7.42 -23.07
CA PHE A 36 -1.07 7.51 -21.80
C PHE A 36 0.33 6.93 -21.91
N VAL A 37 1.29 7.60 -21.27
CA VAL A 37 2.60 7.02 -20.96
C VAL A 37 2.74 6.96 -19.46
N ILE A 38 2.99 5.78 -18.91
CA ILE A 38 3.25 5.58 -17.48
C ILE A 38 4.75 5.36 -17.30
N VAL A 39 5.40 6.21 -16.50
CA VAL A 39 6.82 6.08 -16.12
C VAL A 39 6.90 5.62 -14.68
N ASP A 40 7.53 4.47 -14.42
CA ASP A 40 7.79 4.00 -13.06
C ASP A 40 9.24 3.56 -12.90
N ARG A 41 9.83 3.91 -11.76
CA ARG A 41 11.17 3.50 -11.38
C ARG A 41 11.27 2.04 -10.93
N TYR A 42 10.15 1.43 -10.55
CA TYR A 42 10.10 0.02 -10.22
C TYR A 42 10.02 -0.85 -11.48
N ASP A 43 10.37 -2.13 -11.32
CA ASP A 43 10.35 -3.15 -12.38
C ASP A 43 8.95 -3.50 -12.86
N GLN A 44 7.96 -3.36 -11.99
CA GLN A 44 6.58 -3.76 -12.24
C GLN A 44 5.63 -2.82 -11.50
N PRO A 45 4.37 -2.71 -11.96
CA PRO A 45 3.36 -1.89 -11.32
C PRO A 45 3.07 -2.33 -9.88
N GLY A 46 2.43 -1.44 -9.12
CA GLY A 46 2.00 -1.65 -7.74
C GLY A 46 2.60 -0.66 -6.74
N GLY A 47 3.50 0.23 -7.17
CA GLY A 47 4.06 1.28 -6.31
C GLY A 47 4.69 0.75 -5.02
N HIS A 48 4.28 1.27 -3.86
CA HIS A 48 4.87 0.89 -2.56
C HIS A 48 4.72 -0.60 -2.22
N TRP A 49 3.75 -1.32 -2.80
CA TRP A 49 3.62 -2.78 -2.64
C TRP A 49 4.85 -3.54 -3.15
N ARG A 50 5.64 -2.96 -4.07
CA ARG A 50 6.94 -3.49 -4.52
C ARG A 50 8.02 -3.47 -3.42
N LYS A 51 7.81 -2.69 -2.37
CA LYS A 51 8.75 -2.52 -1.24
C LYS A 51 8.20 -3.03 0.08
N ALA A 52 6.93 -3.42 0.13
CA ALA A 52 6.29 -3.82 1.38
C ALA A 52 6.81 -5.18 1.90
N TYR A 53 6.75 -5.38 3.21
CA TYR A 53 7.25 -6.59 3.89
C TYR A 53 6.38 -7.81 3.58
N ASP A 54 6.92 -9.04 3.72
CA ASP A 54 6.30 -10.25 3.16
C ASP A 54 4.90 -10.57 3.71
N PHE A 55 4.66 -10.26 4.98
CA PHE A 55 3.42 -10.60 5.68
C PHE A 55 2.44 -9.43 5.78
N VAL A 56 2.65 -8.33 5.03
CA VAL A 56 1.66 -7.25 4.98
C VAL A 56 0.42 -7.72 4.21
N ARG A 57 -0.75 -7.31 4.71
CA ARG A 57 -2.04 -7.47 4.05
C ARG A 57 -2.75 -6.11 4.04
N LEU A 58 -3.76 -5.97 3.20
CA LEU A 58 -4.64 -4.81 3.25
C LEU A 58 -5.26 -4.66 4.65
N HIS A 59 -5.49 -3.41 5.06
CA HIS A 59 -6.22 -3.10 6.30
C HIS A 59 -7.74 -3.03 6.09
N GLN A 60 -8.19 -2.99 4.83
CA GLN A 60 -9.60 -2.99 4.42
C GLN A 60 -9.89 -4.19 3.50
N PRO A 61 -11.15 -4.66 3.42
CA PRO A 61 -11.53 -5.73 2.51
C PRO A 61 -11.12 -5.43 1.06
N ALA A 62 -10.69 -6.47 0.35
CA ALA A 62 -10.16 -6.37 -1.00
C ALA A 62 -11.11 -5.66 -1.99
N ASP A 63 -12.42 -5.83 -1.81
CA ASP A 63 -13.49 -5.21 -2.61
C ASP A 63 -13.43 -3.68 -2.69
N PHE A 64 -12.77 -3.02 -1.74
CA PHE A 64 -12.67 -1.55 -1.68
C PHE A 64 -11.35 -1.00 -2.24
N TYR A 65 -10.52 -1.85 -2.85
CA TYR A 65 -9.18 -1.47 -3.29
C TYR A 65 -8.89 -1.94 -4.71
N GLY A 66 -8.31 -1.07 -5.53
CA GLY A 66 -7.91 -1.38 -6.91
C GLY A 66 -8.45 -0.39 -7.92
N VAL A 67 -8.82 -0.90 -9.09
CA VAL A 67 -9.35 -0.18 -10.25
C VAL A 67 -10.77 -0.66 -10.57
N ASN A 68 -11.54 0.14 -11.31
CA ASN A 68 -12.96 -0.14 -11.56
C ASN A 68 -13.18 -1.35 -12.48
N SER A 69 -12.25 -1.58 -13.42
CA SER A 69 -12.40 -2.63 -14.43
C SER A 69 -12.15 -4.05 -13.93
N ARG A 70 -11.66 -4.23 -12.71
CA ARG A 70 -11.21 -5.54 -12.21
C ARG A 70 -11.31 -5.62 -10.69
N SER A 71 -12.01 -6.62 -10.18
CA SER A 71 -12.03 -6.91 -8.73
C SER A 71 -10.69 -7.46 -8.25
N LEU A 72 -10.28 -7.04 -7.05
CA LEU A 72 -9.14 -7.59 -6.32
C LEU A 72 -9.63 -8.62 -5.30
N GLY A 73 -8.97 -9.79 -5.26
CA GLY A 73 -9.28 -10.85 -4.29
C GLY A 73 -10.64 -11.49 -4.53
N SER A 74 -11.14 -12.19 -3.51
CA SER A 74 -12.52 -12.67 -3.46
C SER A 74 -13.27 -11.99 -2.31
N SER A 75 -14.58 -11.81 -2.48
CA SER A 75 -15.47 -11.27 -1.45
C SER A 75 -15.88 -12.34 -0.41
N ASP A 76 -15.08 -13.39 -0.26
CA ASP A 76 -15.37 -14.50 0.63
C ASP A 76 -15.03 -14.14 2.08
N VAL A 77 -15.80 -14.71 3.01
CA VAL A 77 -15.50 -14.66 4.44
C VAL A 77 -14.45 -15.70 4.76
N GLU A 78 -13.36 -15.28 5.40
CA GLU A 78 -12.31 -16.20 5.83
C GLU A 78 -12.86 -17.21 6.85
N THR A 79 -12.57 -18.49 6.65
CA THR A 79 -13.07 -19.58 7.50
C THR A 79 -12.08 -19.97 8.61
N HIS A 80 -10.83 -19.53 8.52
CA HIS A 80 -9.73 -19.88 9.42
C HIS A 80 -8.75 -18.70 9.56
N GLY A 81 -7.80 -18.81 10.49
CA GLY A 81 -6.76 -17.79 10.69
C GLY A 81 -7.21 -16.62 11.58
N LEU A 82 -6.36 -15.59 11.66
CA LEU A 82 -6.58 -14.43 12.54
C LEU A 82 -7.78 -13.57 12.12
N ASN A 83 -8.24 -13.72 10.87
CA ASN A 83 -9.31 -12.94 10.27
C ASN A 83 -10.60 -13.76 10.06
N ALA A 84 -10.69 -14.95 10.67
CA ALA A 84 -11.86 -15.83 10.53
C ALA A 84 -13.18 -15.13 10.91
N GLY A 85 -14.20 -15.29 10.06
CA GLY A 85 -15.50 -14.62 10.20
C GLY A 85 -15.55 -13.21 9.64
N MET A 86 -14.47 -12.69 9.05
CA MET A 86 -14.40 -11.41 8.35
C MET A 86 -14.07 -11.58 6.87
N LEU A 87 -14.31 -10.53 6.06
CA LEU A 87 -13.91 -10.53 4.65
C LEU A 87 -12.39 -10.63 4.50
N GLY A 88 -11.98 -11.33 3.44
CA GLY A 88 -10.58 -11.50 3.09
C GLY A 88 -9.81 -10.17 2.93
N LEU A 89 -8.61 -10.13 3.51
CA LEU A 89 -7.66 -9.04 3.33
C LEU A 89 -6.59 -9.50 2.35
N SER A 90 -6.47 -8.93 1.15
CA SER A 90 -5.45 -9.37 0.19
C SER A 90 -4.04 -9.14 0.73
N SER A 91 -3.18 -10.13 0.55
CA SER A 91 -1.75 -10.08 0.79
C SER A 91 -1.03 -9.17 -0.19
N ARG A 92 0.21 -8.79 0.14
CA ARG A 92 1.10 -8.08 -0.78
C ARG A 92 1.18 -8.70 -2.17
N ASP A 93 1.35 -10.02 -2.22
CA ASP A 93 1.62 -10.69 -3.48
C ASP A 93 0.36 -10.80 -4.35
N GLU A 94 -0.82 -10.95 -3.74
CA GLU A 94 -2.11 -10.82 -4.44
C GLU A 94 -2.30 -9.40 -5.02
N VAL A 95 -1.98 -8.34 -4.27
CA VAL A 95 -2.06 -6.96 -4.76
C VAL A 95 -1.08 -6.71 -5.91
N ARG A 96 0.15 -7.24 -5.82
CA ARG A 96 1.15 -7.12 -6.90
C ARG A 96 0.69 -7.84 -8.17
N ALA A 97 0.24 -9.08 -8.05
CA ALA A 97 -0.27 -9.87 -9.17
C ALA A 97 -1.48 -9.19 -9.81
N TYR A 98 -2.37 -8.63 -9.01
CA TYR A 98 -3.53 -7.87 -9.47
C TYR A 98 -3.14 -6.68 -10.35
N PHE A 99 -2.24 -5.80 -9.88
CA PHE A 99 -1.84 -4.62 -10.66
C PHE A 99 -1.02 -4.98 -11.90
N GLU A 100 -0.20 -6.02 -11.84
CA GLU A 100 0.47 -6.54 -13.03
C GLU A 100 -0.54 -7.00 -14.07
N ALA A 101 -1.57 -7.74 -13.65
CA ALA A 101 -2.61 -8.22 -14.54
C ALA A 101 -3.44 -7.07 -15.13
N VAL A 102 -3.77 -6.02 -14.37
CA VAL A 102 -4.43 -4.80 -14.91
C VAL A 102 -3.60 -4.19 -16.03
N VAL A 103 -2.30 -3.98 -15.82
CA VAL A 103 -1.44 -3.37 -16.84
C VAL A 103 -1.28 -4.28 -18.06
N ARG A 104 -1.00 -5.57 -17.83
CA ARG A 104 -0.70 -6.55 -18.89
C ARG A 104 -1.92 -6.93 -19.72
N GLU A 105 -3.09 -7.08 -19.10
CA GLU A 105 -4.27 -7.67 -19.74
C GLU A 105 -5.27 -6.62 -20.23
N ARG A 106 -5.18 -5.38 -19.73
CA ARG A 106 -6.09 -4.30 -20.13
C ARG A 106 -5.37 -3.08 -20.69
N PHE A 107 -4.38 -2.54 -19.98
CA PHE A 107 -3.79 -1.26 -20.39
C PHE A 107 -2.96 -1.40 -21.66
N ILE A 108 -2.00 -2.33 -21.68
CA ILE A 108 -1.15 -2.55 -22.86
C ILE A 108 -1.98 -3.02 -24.07
N PRO A 109 -2.90 -4.00 -23.94
CA PRO A 109 -3.72 -4.45 -25.07
C PRO A 109 -4.69 -3.38 -25.61
N SER A 110 -5.01 -2.33 -24.84
CA SER A 110 -5.83 -1.21 -25.34
C SER A 110 -5.19 -0.45 -26.50
N GLY A 111 -3.86 -0.59 -26.71
CA GLY A 111 -3.10 0.18 -27.69
C GLY A 111 -2.91 1.66 -27.32
N ARG A 112 -3.49 2.13 -26.22
CA ARG A 112 -3.47 3.54 -25.77
C ARG A 112 -2.51 3.80 -24.62
N VAL A 113 -1.93 2.76 -24.02
CA VAL A 113 -1.01 2.90 -22.88
C VAL A 113 0.36 2.33 -23.21
N GLN A 114 1.39 3.15 -23.02
CA GLN A 114 2.78 2.71 -22.98
C GLN A 114 3.29 2.71 -21.54
N TYR A 115 3.88 1.60 -21.10
CA TYR A 115 4.46 1.47 -19.77
C TYR A 115 5.98 1.40 -19.83
N LEU A 116 6.65 2.31 -19.14
CA LEU A 116 8.10 2.43 -19.04
C LEU A 116 8.54 2.07 -17.60
N PRO A 117 8.73 0.76 -17.27
CA PRO A 117 9.29 0.34 -16.00
C PRO A 117 10.77 0.68 -15.92
N LYS A 118 11.35 0.61 -14.71
CA LYS A 118 12.77 0.89 -14.44
C LYS A 118 13.25 2.18 -15.07
N THR A 119 12.43 3.22 -14.99
CA THR A 119 12.72 4.51 -15.61
C THR A 119 12.50 5.61 -14.56
N ASP A 120 13.55 6.40 -14.29
CA ASP A 120 13.45 7.56 -13.41
C ASP A 120 13.05 8.79 -14.25
N TYR A 121 12.15 9.61 -13.72
CA TYR A 121 11.73 10.87 -14.34
C TYR A 121 12.32 12.05 -13.57
N ASP A 122 13.05 12.92 -14.27
CA ASP A 122 13.61 14.15 -13.70
C ASP A 122 12.61 15.30 -13.85
N TRP A 123 12.14 15.83 -12.72
CA TRP A 123 11.19 16.95 -12.69
C TRP A 123 11.78 18.30 -13.08
N THR A 124 13.11 18.46 -13.03
CA THR A 124 13.82 19.68 -13.41
C THR A 124 14.02 19.74 -14.92
N SER A 125 14.47 18.63 -15.52
CA SER A 125 14.76 18.57 -16.95
C SER A 125 13.59 18.04 -17.79
N HIS A 126 12.55 17.49 -17.16
CA HIS A 126 11.43 16.79 -17.79
C HIS A 126 11.85 15.62 -18.70
N ILE A 127 13.00 15.00 -18.40
CA ILE A 127 13.54 13.85 -19.14
C ILE A 127 13.36 12.59 -18.29
N ALA A 128 12.91 11.52 -18.93
CA ALA A 128 12.97 10.19 -18.36
C ALA A 128 14.28 9.50 -18.74
N ARG A 129 14.87 8.76 -17.80
CA ARG A 129 16.07 7.96 -18.03
C ARG A 129 15.85 6.53 -17.56
N GLY A 130 16.04 5.57 -18.46
CA GLY A 130 16.04 4.15 -18.12
C GLY A 130 17.18 3.84 -17.16
N ILE A 131 16.86 3.32 -15.98
CA ILE A 131 17.81 3.05 -14.88
C ILE A 131 18.85 2.01 -15.31
N VAL A 132 18.45 1.01 -16.09
CA VAL A 132 19.34 -0.05 -16.58
C VAL A 132 19.89 0.26 -17.96
N SER A 133 19.05 0.76 -18.87
CA SER A 133 19.43 0.97 -20.27
C SER A 133 20.21 2.27 -20.51
N GLY A 134 20.11 3.25 -19.60
CA GLY A 134 20.63 4.59 -19.79
C GLY A 134 19.88 5.42 -20.84
N LYS A 135 18.90 4.82 -21.54
CA LYS A 135 18.12 5.46 -22.61
C LYS A 135 17.37 6.67 -22.05
N THR A 136 17.49 7.80 -22.74
CA THR A 136 16.82 9.05 -22.39
C THR A 136 15.62 9.29 -23.29
N THR A 137 14.50 9.63 -22.68
CA THR A 137 13.22 9.87 -23.36
C THR A 137 12.69 11.25 -23.00
N GLN A 138 12.30 12.01 -24.02
CA GLN A 138 11.56 13.25 -23.89
C GLN A 138 10.10 13.02 -24.29
N PHE A 139 9.21 13.84 -23.74
CA PHE A 139 7.77 13.70 -23.97
C PHE A 139 7.17 14.97 -24.56
N VAL A 140 6.37 14.81 -25.59
CA VAL A 140 5.43 15.85 -26.06
C VAL A 140 4.08 15.54 -25.44
N VAL A 141 3.75 16.26 -24.36
CA VAL A 141 2.53 16.04 -23.59
C VAL A 141 1.45 16.99 -24.06
N ARG A 142 0.39 16.47 -24.68
CA ARG A 142 -0.68 17.29 -25.28
C ARG A 142 -1.68 17.82 -24.26
N ARG A 143 -1.86 17.14 -23.11
CA ARG A 143 -2.81 17.56 -22.08
C ARG A 143 -2.17 17.81 -20.73
N LYS A 144 -1.66 16.78 -20.04
CA LYS A 144 -1.18 16.97 -18.65
C LYS A 144 -0.16 15.93 -18.19
N ILE A 145 0.78 16.38 -17.36
CA ILE A 145 1.62 15.51 -16.53
C ILE A 145 0.89 15.24 -15.21
N VAL A 146 0.67 13.97 -14.89
CA VAL A 146 -0.02 13.51 -13.69
C VAL A 146 1.01 12.95 -12.72
N ASP A 147 1.34 13.71 -11.69
CA ASP A 147 2.21 13.26 -10.60
C ASP A 147 1.40 12.43 -9.59
N THR A 148 1.66 11.12 -9.54
CA THR A 148 1.07 10.23 -8.52
C THR A 148 2.09 9.81 -7.45
N THR A 149 3.29 10.37 -7.50
CA THR A 149 4.37 10.09 -6.54
C THR A 149 4.29 10.99 -5.30
N TYR A 150 3.48 12.04 -5.34
CA TYR A 150 3.37 13.05 -4.27
C TYR A 150 3.11 12.48 -2.87
N MET A 151 2.19 11.50 -2.73
CA MET A 151 1.93 10.88 -1.43
C MET A 151 3.17 10.17 -0.84
N ASN A 152 4.13 9.82 -1.71
CA ASN A 152 5.43 9.23 -1.40
C ASN A 152 5.35 8.22 -0.25
N VAL A 153 4.48 7.21 -0.41
CA VAL A 153 4.24 6.21 0.62
C VAL A 153 5.53 5.42 0.84
N THR A 154 6.22 5.77 1.91
CA THR A 154 7.42 5.09 2.37
C THR A 154 7.06 3.88 3.22
N VAL A 155 7.76 2.78 3.02
CA VAL A 155 7.77 1.66 3.98
C VAL A 155 9.03 1.79 4.86
N PRO A 156 9.07 1.15 6.03
CA PRO A 156 10.19 1.34 6.96
C PRO A 156 11.55 0.93 6.38
N SER A 157 11.61 -0.06 5.50
CA SER A 157 12.84 -0.46 4.81
C SER A 157 13.44 0.61 3.88
N MET A 158 12.70 1.68 3.57
CA MET A 158 13.16 2.76 2.69
C MET A 158 13.90 3.89 3.43
N ARG A 159 14.04 3.81 4.76
CA ARG A 159 14.63 4.88 5.57
C ARG A 159 15.22 4.35 6.88
N PRO A 160 16.18 5.05 7.49
CA PRO A 160 16.65 4.70 8.84
C PRO A 160 15.52 4.88 9.89
N PRO A 161 15.64 4.24 11.06
CA PRO A 161 14.75 4.46 12.19
C PRO A 161 14.70 5.95 12.59
N HIS A 162 13.54 6.40 13.08
CA HIS A 162 13.32 7.79 13.53
C HIS A 162 13.80 8.05 14.96
N TYR A 163 14.48 7.08 15.55
CA TYR A 163 14.88 7.08 16.95
C TYR A 163 16.33 6.61 17.06
N GLN A 164 17.00 7.03 18.13
CA GLN A 164 18.39 6.64 18.40
C GLN A 164 18.47 5.15 18.73
N VAL A 165 19.53 4.52 18.26
CA VAL A 165 19.83 3.10 18.49
C VAL A 165 21.19 3.03 19.18
N ASP A 166 21.22 2.46 20.38
CA ASP A 166 22.45 2.31 21.14
C ASP A 166 23.43 1.35 20.46
N PRO A 167 24.75 1.54 20.66
CA PRO A 167 25.77 0.63 20.15
C PRO A 167 25.50 -0.82 20.56
N GLY A 168 25.61 -1.76 19.61
CA GLY A 168 25.41 -3.18 19.84
C GLY A 168 23.95 -3.65 19.75
N VAL A 169 22.98 -2.74 19.59
CA VAL A 169 21.57 -3.11 19.37
C VAL A 169 21.32 -3.39 17.89
N ARG A 170 20.83 -4.61 17.58
CA ARG A 170 20.42 -4.98 16.22
C ARG A 170 18.99 -4.52 15.97
N VAL A 171 18.81 -3.57 15.05
CA VAL A 171 17.50 -3.11 14.61
C VAL A 171 17.29 -3.46 13.15
N VAL A 172 16.18 -4.12 12.85
CA VAL A 172 15.80 -4.51 11.49
C VAL A 172 14.43 -3.95 11.13
N ALA A 173 14.23 -3.61 9.85
CA ALA A 173 12.91 -3.28 9.33
C ALA A 173 12.04 -4.56 9.24
N PRO A 174 10.70 -4.46 9.24
CA PRO A 174 9.82 -5.62 9.13
C PRO A 174 10.10 -6.50 7.90
N ASN A 175 10.59 -5.89 6.82
CA ASN A 175 11.01 -6.57 5.59
C ASN A 175 12.11 -7.61 5.79
N ALA A 176 12.94 -7.47 6.82
CA ALA A 176 14.04 -8.40 7.10
C ALA A 176 13.65 -9.49 8.10
N LEU A 177 12.41 -9.50 8.62
CA LEU A 177 11.97 -10.50 9.58
C LEU A 177 11.84 -11.90 8.98
N SER A 178 11.37 -11.99 7.73
CA SER A 178 11.21 -13.26 7.03
C SER A 178 12.54 -13.96 6.72
N SER A 179 13.61 -13.18 6.59
CA SER A 179 14.98 -13.68 6.39
C SER A 179 15.83 -13.65 7.66
N LEU A 180 15.22 -13.35 8.80
CA LEU A 180 15.94 -13.26 10.06
C LEU A 180 16.37 -14.66 10.51
N ALA A 181 17.67 -14.90 10.47
CA ALA A 181 18.29 -16.08 11.03
C ALA A 181 19.01 -15.72 12.35
N GLY A 182 18.95 -16.63 13.32
CA GLY A 182 19.54 -16.48 14.63
C GLY A 182 18.80 -17.28 15.70
N ASP A 183 19.41 -17.35 16.87
CA ASP A 183 18.90 -17.97 18.09
C ASP A 183 18.52 -16.90 19.15
N ASP A 184 18.17 -15.69 18.69
CA ASP A 184 17.77 -14.60 19.58
C ASP A 184 16.51 -15.00 20.37
N GLU A 185 16.59 -15.00 21.69
CA GLU A 185 15.49 -15.42 22.59
C GLU A 185 14.43 -14.32 22.78
N HIS A 186 14.77 -13.07 22.47
CA HIS A 186 13.95 -11.90 22.80
C HIS A 186 13.85 -10.89 21.65
N TYR A 187 12.62 -10.49 21.36
CA TYR A 187 12.29 -9.51 20.33
C TYR A 187 11.45 -8.38 20.92
N VAL A 188 11.75 -7.15 20.51
CA VAL A 188 10.96 -5.96 20.83
C VAL A 188 10.43 -5.36 19.54
N VAL A 189 9.11 -5.35 19.38
CA VAL A 189 8.45 -4.70 18.25
C VAL A 189 8.29 -3.22 18.57
N VAL A 190 8.83 -2.36 17.71
CA VAL A 190 8.73 -0.90 17.87
C VAL A 190 7.82 -0.33 16.79
N GLY A 191 6.68 0.18 17.23
CA GLY A 191 5.64 0.75 16.37
C GLY A 191 4.33 0.00 16.46
N GLY A 192 3.26 0.73 16.17
CA GLY A 192 1.89 0.25 16.27
C GLY A 192 0.96 1.39 15.91
N ARG A 193 0.76 1.59 14.60
CA ARG A 193 -0.24 2.54 14.11
C ARG A 193 -1.18 1.82 13.17
N GLN A 194 -2.47 2.07 13.40
CA GLN A 194 -3.61 1.45 12.73
C GLN A 194 -4.03 2.20 11.46
N ASP A 195 -3.50 3.41 11.24
CA ASP A 195 -3.94 4.31 10.16
C ASP A 195 -3.10 4.22 8.89
N ARG A 196 -1.87 3.70 8.95
CA ARG A 196 -0.98 3.46 7.80
C ARG A 196 -0.18 2.21 8.06
N ASP A 197 -0.31 1.18 7.23
CA ASP A 197 0.37 -0.13 7.28
C ASP A 197 1.88 -0.05 7.57
N ARG A 198 2.25 0.18 8.83
CA ARG A 198 3.62 0.42 9.28
C ARG A 198 3.81 -0.12 10.69
N LEU A 199 4.22 -1.37 10.80
CA LEU A 199 5.26 -1.67 11.80
C LEU A 199 6.47 -0.82 11.42
N HIS A 200 7.07 -0.07 12.35
CA HIS A 200 8.24 0.75 12.00
C HIS A 200 9.51 -0.07 12.00
N SER A 201 9.62 -1.07 12.88
CA SER A 201 10.86 -1.79 13.08
C SER A 201 10.68 -2.90 14.12
N VAL A 202 11.57 -3.88 14.07
CA VAL A 202 11.76 -4.84 15.15
C VAL A 202 13.19 -4.69 15.65
N ALA A 203 13.32 -4.43 16.94
CA ALA A 203 14.59 -4.52 17.64
C ALA A 203 14.77 -5.97 18.11
N VAL A 204 15.94 -6.51 17.83
CA VAL A 204 16.33 -7.87 18.21
C VAL A 204 17.34 -7.74 19.35
N GLY A 205 16.99 -8.27 20.53
CA GLY A 205 17.83 -8.19 21.71
C GLY A 205 18.83 -9.33 21.75
N ALA A 206 20.10 -9.02 22.01
CA ALA A 206 21.15 -10.01 22.22
C ALA A 206 20.88 -10.88 23.47
N ARG A 207 21.59 -12.03 23.56
CA ARG A 207 21.49 -13.18 24.51
C ARG A 207 21.49 -12.89 26.03
N SER A 208 21.06 -11.73 26.49
CA SER A 208 20.92 -11.44 27.91
C SER A 208 19.64 -10.64 28.14
N ARG A 209 18.79 -11.13 29.05
CA ARG A 209 17.55 -10.48 29.49
C ARG A 209 17.76 -8.97 29.70
N PRO A 210 16.98 -8.09 29.07
CA PRO A 210 16.97 -6.68 29.46
C PRO A 210 16.47 -6.60 30.91
N ARG A 211 17.27 -5.98 31.79
CA ARG A 211 16.91 -5.79 33.20
C ARG A 211 15.79 -4.74 33.32
N PRO A 212 14.81 -4.91 34.22
CA PRO A 212 13.60 -4.09 34.29
C PRO A 212 13.80 -2.64 34.79
N ASP A 213 14.95 -2.32 35.39
CA ASP A 213 15.10 -1.10 36.19
C ASP A 213 15.75 0.07 35.43
N HIS A 214 16.05 -0.16 34.18
CA HIS A 214 16.33 0.85 33.18
C HIS A 214 15.59 0.36 31.93
N VAL A 215 14.71 1.11 31.27
CA VAL A 215 14.98 1.17 29.83
C VAL A 215 16.22 2.01 29.54
N GLY A 216 16.77 2.90 30.39
CA GLY A 216 16.22 3.67 31.53
C GLY A 216 14.72 3.92 31.49
N SER A 217 14.00 3.63 32.59
CA SER A 217 12.56 3.89 32.87
C SER A 217 11.46 3.32 31.95
N ALA A 218 11.08 2.06 32.19
CA ALA A 218 9.82 1.52 31.72
C ALA A 218 8.68 2.16 32.53
N GLN A 219 7.80 2.92 31.89
CA GLN A 219 6.41 3.09 32.31
C GLN A 219 5.60 3.68 31.15
N ARG A 220 5.12 2.80 30.27
CA ARG A 220 3.85 2.87 29.49
C ARG A 220 3.92 1.94 28.28
N PHE A 221 4.18 0.65 28.51
CA PHE A 221 3.50 -0.37 27.71
C PHE A 221 2.64 -1.16 28.68
N LEU A 222 1.55 -0.51 29.07
CA LEU A 222 0.40 -1.23 29.57
C LEU A 222 0.00 -2.15 28.42
N ALA A 223 -0.10 -3.45 28.69
CA ALA A 223 -1.02 -4.29 27.96
C ALA A 223 -2.32 -3.49 27.78
N VAL A 224 -2.70 -3.19 26.54
CA VAL A 224 -4.08 -2.75 26.28
C VAL A 224 -4.93 -3.99 26.48
N GLN A 225 -5.18 -4.32 27.74
CA GLN A 225 -6.33 -5.11 28.10
C GLN A 225 -7.55 -4.23 27.83
N PRO A 226 -8.53 -4.67 27.02
CA PRO A 226 -9.78 -3.96 26.91
C PRO A 226 -10.42 -3.95 28.31
N ARG A 227 -10.47 -2.78 28.94
CA ARG A 227 -11.26 -2.59 30.16
C ARG A 227 -12.74 -2.72 29.79
N VAL A 228 -13.29 -3.91 29.94
CA VAL A 228 -14.74 -4.09 30.09
C VAL A 228 -15.09 -3.69 31.53
N GLY A 229 -15.50 -2.43 31.72
CA GLY A 229 -16.15 -1.96 32.94
C GLY A 229 -17.66 -2.21 32.87
N PRO A 230 -18.36 -2.40 34.00
CA PRO A 230 -19.73 -2.87 34.02
C PRO A 230 -20.67 -1.82 33.42
N ALA A 231 -21.50 -2.26 32.48
CA ALA A 231 -22.57 -1.44 31.91
C ALA A 231 -23.54 -1.01 33.02
N ARG A 232 -23.48 0.26 33.42
CA ARG A 232 -24.56 0.87 34.19
C ARG A 232 -25.72 1.14 33.23
N SER A 233 -26.82 0.48 33.54
CA SER A 233 -28.12 0.58 32.88
C SER A 233 -28.71 1.98 33.08
N THR A 234 -28.78 2.78 32.03
CA THR A 234 -29.79 3.85 31.91
C THR A 234 -30.11 4.09 30.44
N LEU A 235 -31.06 3.34 29.90
CA LEU A 235 -31.94 3.83 28.84
C LEU A 235 -33.23 3.02 28.85
N ARG A 236 -34.20 3.58 29.56
CA ARG A 236 -35.61 3.24 29.44
C ARG A 236 -36.12 3.83 28.13
N ARG A 237 -36.93 3.04 27.41
CA ARG A 237 -37.84 3.34 26.29
C ARG A 237 -37.27 3.31 24.87
N GLY A 238 -37.82 2.37 24.08
CA GLY A 238 -37.99 2.59 22.64
C GLY A 238 -37.73 1.42 21.69
N ARG A 239 -38.04 0.17 22.05
CA ARG A 239 -38.11 -0.91 21.03
C ARG A 239 -39.24 -0.60 20.04
N ARG A 240 -38.89 -0.20 18.81
CA ARG A 240 -39.71 -0.48 17.62
C ARG A 240 -38.82 -1.15 16.58
N SER A 241 -39.20 -2.37 16.22
CA SER A 241 -38.46 -3.23 15.31
C SER A 241 -38.55 -2.70 13.87
N LEU A 242 -37.45 -2.91 13.14
CA LEU A 242 -37.28 -2.61 11.72
C LEU A 242 -38.37 -3.25 10.81
N ARG A 243 -39.08 -4.28 11.32
CA ARG A 243 -40.23 -4.93 10.66
C ARG A 243 -41.46 -4.02 10.51
N GLN A 244 -41.59 -2.92 11.25
CA GLN A 244 -42.72 -1.99 11.10
C GLN A 244 -42.49 -0.83 10.11
N ARG A 245 -41.25 -0.60 9.65
CA ARG A 245 -40.97 0.44 8.64
C ARG A 245 -41.15 -0.05 7.20
N LEU A 246 -41.16 -1.36 6.97
CA LEU A 246 -41.36 -1.96 5.64
C LEU A 246 -42.84 -2.13 5.24
N ARG A 247 -43.80 -2.01 6.16
CA ARG A 247 -45.24 -2.13 5.84
C ARG A 247 -45.94 -0.82 5.46
N ARG A 248 -45.29 0.35 5.57
CA ARG A 248 -45.91 1.66 5.19
C ARG A 248 -45.53 2.18 3.81
N ARG A 249 -44.82 1.40 3.00
CA ARG A 249 -44.52 1.73 1.59
C ARG A 249 -45.27 0.85 0.58
N LEU A 250 -46.12 -0.06 1.04
CA LEU A 250 -46.90 -0.96 0.16
C LEU A 250 -48.42 -0.69 0.18
N ASP A 251 -48.92 0.19 1.06
CA ASP A 251 -50.36 0.54 1.14
C ASP A 251 -50.63 2.04 0.79
N ALA A 252 -49.74 2.66 0.00
CA ALA A 252 -49.91 4.03 -0.50
C ALA A 252 -49.69 4.13 -2.02
N GLY A 253 -50.19 3.12 -2.74
CA GLY A 253 -50.43 3.13 -4.17
C GLY A 253 -51.86 2.68 -4.41
#